data_AF-H0EKT7-F1
#
_entry.id   AF-H0EKT7-F1
#
_cell.length_a   1.000
_cell.length_b   1.000
_cell.length_c   1.000
_cell.angle_alpha   90.00
_cell.angle_beta   90.00
_cell.angle_gamma   90.00
#
_symmetry.space_group_name_H-M   'P 1'
#
loop_
_entity.id
_entity.type
_entity.pdbx_description
1 polymer ?
#
loop_
_entity_poly.entity_id
_entity_poly.type
_entity_poly.pdbx_seq_one_letter_code
_entity_poly.pdbx_strand_id
1 'polypeptide(L)'
;MQDRQNPGSKPRVAVCYFGEGAASEGDFHAALNIAATRSCPVIFICRNNGYAISTPTLEQYRGDGIASRGTGYGIDTIRVDGNDIWAVREVTKRARELALKDGGRPVLIEAMSYRISHHSTSDDSFAYRARVEVEDWKRRDNPITRLRKYLENNGLWNDEKEAETRKQLRSAFLKAFSDAEKVKKPSLRSMFEDIYEDLTPEIRAQMKELKGILERYPEEYDITEFEGGKESLDG
;
A
#
# COMPACT_ATOMS: atom_id res chain seq x y z
N MET A 1 17.63 19.81 -1.61
CA MET A 1 18.59 19.39 -2.68
C MET A 1 17.95 19.39 -4.08
N GLN A 2 16.69 18.96 -4.22
CA GLN A 2 15.96 18.93 -5.49
C GLN A 2 15.65 20.31 -6.09
N ASP A 3 15.25 21.31 -5.29
CA ASP A 3 15.06 22.69 -5.77
C ASP A 3 16.37 23.36 -6.20
N ARG A 4 17.50 22.95 -5.61
CA ARG A 4 18.84 23.45 -6.00
C ARG A 4 19.32 22.79 -7.30
N GLN A 5 18.93 21.53 -7.53
CA GLN A 5 19.30 20.78 -8.73
C GLN A 5 18.32 21.00 -9.89
N ASN A 6 17.06 21.35 -9.63
CA ASN A 6 16.02 21.47 -10.64
C ASN A 6 14.98 22.55 -10.31
N PRO A 7 15.39 23.84 -10.29
CA PRO A 7 14.59 24.98 -9.80
C PRO A 7 13.31 25.28 -10.62
N GLY A 8 13.18 24.72 -11.83
CA GLY A 8 11.97 24.86 -12.66
C GLY A 8 10.92 23.77 -12.45
N SER A 9 11.21 22.75 -11.63
CA SER A 9 10.30 21.63 -11.41
C SER A 9 9.24 21.97 -10.35
N LYS A 10 8.00 21.50 -10.56
CA LYS A 10 6.94 21.67 -9.56
C LYS A 10 7.36 20.97 -8.26
N PRO A 11 7.19 21.59 -7.08
CA PRO A 11 7.53 20.97 -5.80
C PRO A 11 6.79 19.65 -5.60
N ARG A 12 7.54 18.58 -5.29
CA ARG A 12 7.02 17.22 -5.09
C ARG A 12 7.45 16.68 -3.73
N VAL A 13 6.63 15.80 -3.19
CA VAL A 13 6.89 15.08 -1.94
C VAL A 13 6.68 13.60 -2.21
N ALA A 14 7.61 12.77 -1.74
CA ALA A 14 7.43 11.33 -1.72
C ALA A 14 6.62 10.93 -0.49
N VAL A 15 5.72 9.95 -0.61
CA VAL A 15 4.98 9.39 0.53
C VAL A 15 5.27 7.90 0.59
N CYS A 16 5.69 7.42 1.76
CA CYS A 16 5.99 6.02 2.00
C CYS A 16 5.07 5.46 3.09
N TYR A 17 4.31 4.42 2.76
CA TYR A 17 3.41 3.74 3.70
C TYR A 17 4.03 2.44 4.19
N PHE A 18 3.89 2.16 5.48
CA PHE A 18 4.33 0.92 6.09
C PHE A 18 3.47 0.58 7.32
N GLY A 19 3.54 -0.65 7.81
CA GLY A 19 2.92 -1.06 9.07
C GLY A 19 3.88 -0.92 10.25
N GLU A 20 3.39 -0.97 11.48
CA GLU A 20 4.24 -0.88 12.67
C GLU A 20 5.23 -2.03 12.80
N GLY A 21 4.92 -3.21 12.25
CA GLY A 21 5.87 -4.32 12.17
C GLY A 21 7.03 -4.09 11.21
N ALA A 22 6.76 -3.50 10.03
CA ALA A 22 7.82 -3.12 9.09
C ALA A 22 8.77 -2.05 9.67
N ALA A 23 8.33 -1.28 10.67
CA ALA A 23 9.18 -0.31 11.35
C ALA A 23 10.24 -0.95 12.28
N SER A 24 10.16 -2.26 12.53
CA SER A 24 11.21 -3.02 13.23
C SER A 24 12.34 -3.49 12.31
N GLU A 25 12.18 -3.36 10.98
CA GLU A 25 13.23 -3.68 10.01
C GLU A 25 14.37 -2.67 10.04
N GLY A 26 15.59 -3.12 9.72
CA GLY A 26 16.77 -2.26 9.61
C GLY A 26 16.63 -1.16 8.56
N ASP A 27 15.91 -1.45 7.48
CA ASP A 27 15.68 -0.49 6.39
C ASP A 27 14.83 0.72 6.82
N PHE A 28 13.94 0.55 7.80
CA PHE A 28 13.22 1.68 8.40
C PHE A 28 14.21 2.67 9.05
N HIS A 29 15.16 2.17 9.84
CA HIS A 29 16.20 3.00 10.44
C HIS A 29 17.05 3.71 9.37
N ALA A 30 17.52 2.95 8.38
CA ALA A 30 18.36 3.48 7.31
C ALA A 30 17.66 4.60 6.51
N ALA A 31 16.40 4.37 6.12
CA ALA A 31 15.61 5.32 5.34
C ALA A 31 15.36 6.63 6.11
N LEU A 32 14.97 6.55 7.39
CA LEU A 32 14.73 7.75 8.21
C LEU A 32 16.01 8.56 8.40
N ASN A 33 17.14 7.90 8.70
CA ASN A 33 18.42 8.58 8.88
C ASN A 33 18.91 9.28 7.60
N ILE A 34 18.81 8.60 6.45
CA ILE A 34 19.17 9.19 5.15
C ILE A 34 18.26 10.38 4.84
N ALA A 35 16.95 10.26 5.06
CA ALA A 35 16.00 11.32 4.79
C ALA A 35 16.25 12.56 5.66
N ALA A 36 16.59 12.37 6.94
CA ALA A 36 16.95 13.45 7.86
C ALA A 36 18.24 14.15 7.45
N THR A 37 19.33 13.38 7.27
CA THR A 37 20.67 13.92 6.97
C THR A 37 20.77 14.57 5.60
N ARG A 38 19.90 14.19 4.65
CA ARG A 38 19.88 14.75 3.28
C ARG A 38 18.76 15.77 3.04
N SER A 39 17.98 16.12 4.06
CA SER A 39 16.87 17.06 3.93
C SER A 39 15.91 16.63 2.80
N CYS A 40 15.42 15.39 2.85
CA CYS A 40 14.56 14.84 1.80
C CYS A 40 13.09 15.29 1.99
N PRO A 41 12.39 15.70 0.90
CA PRO A 41 10.96 16.01 0.95
C PRO A 41 10.13 14.72 0.95
N VAL A 42 10.04 14.05 2.10
CA VAL A 42 9.34 12.76 2.26
C VAL A 42 8.42 12.74 3.48
N ILE A 43 7.26 12.10 3.33
CA ILE A 43 6.34 11.78 4.43
C ILE A 43 6.33 10.27 4.63
N PHE A 44 6.73 9.84 5.81
CA PHE A 44 6.62 8.45 6.27
C PHE A 44 5.29 8.29 7.00
N ILE A 45 4.42 7.38 6.54
CA ILE A 45 3.11 7.13 7.16
C ILE A 45 3.06 5.69 7.67
N CYS A 46 3.22 5.54 8.97
CA CYS A 46 3.00 4.29 9.67
C CYS A 46 1.51 4.07 9.89
N ARG A 47 0.98 2.96 9.38
CA ARG A 47 -0.36 2.45 9.70
C ARG A 47 -0.21 1.47 10.87
N ASN A 48 -0.26 2.00 12.08
CA ASN A 48 -0.18 1.18 13.27
C ASN A 48 -1.55 0.56 13.55
N ASN A 49 -1.70 -0.72 13.21
CA ASN A 49 -2.98 -1.42 13.33
C ASN A 49 -3.02 -2.41 14.51
N GLY A 50 -1.96 -2.42 15.33
CA GLY A 50 -1.80 -3.28 16.50
C GLY A 50 -1.12 -4.63 16.24
N TYR A 51 -0.98 -5.08 14.99
CA TYR A 51 -0.50 -6.44 14.67
C TYR A 51 0.31 -6.55 13.37
N ALA A 52 1.47 -7.20 13.48
CA ALA A 52 2.24 -7.70 12.35
C ALA A 52 1.96 -9.20 12.16
N ILE A 53 1.08 -9.54 11.21
CA ILE A 53 0.51 -10.89 11.05
C ILE A 53 -0.17 -11.30 12.37
N SER A 54 0.50 -12.10 13.19
CA SER A 54 0.07 -12.58 14.51
C SER A 54 0.74 -11.88 15.69
N THR A 55 1.86 -11.18 15.47
CA THR A 55 2.64 -10.56 16.53
C THR A 55 1.99 -9.25 16.98
N PRO A 56 1.54 -9.13 18.25
CA PRO A 56 0.99 -7.89 18.78
C PRO A 56 2.09 -6.84 19.00
N THR A 57 1.73 -5.55 19.03
CA THR A 57 2.68 -4.44 19.24
C THR A 57 3.51 -4.54 20.51
N LEU A 58 2.98 -5.13 21.58
CA LEU A 58 3.70 -5.34 22.85
C LEU A 58 4.91 -6.28 22.72
N GLU A 59 4.88 -7.17 21.72
CA GLU A 59 6.00 -8.04 21.35
C GLU A 59 6.85 -7.42 20.24
N GLN A 60 6.31 -6.44 19.50
CA GLN A 60 7.01 -5.76 18.42
C GLN A 60 7.99 -4.70 18.94
N TYR A 61 7.61 -3.95 19.99
CA TYR A 61 8.46 -2.92 20.57
C TYR A 61 8.05 -2.56 22.00
N ARG A 62 8.97 -1.93 22.73
CA ARG A 62 8.73 -1.42 24.10
C ARG A 62 8.68 0.10 24.21
N GLY A 63 9.02 0.81 23.13
CA GLY A 63 8.90 2.26 23.06
C GLY A 63 7.44 2.73 22.91
N ASP A 64 7.24 4.04 22.94
CA ASP A 64 5.93 4.65 22.70
C ASP A 64 5.61 4.70 21.20
N GLY A 65 5.31 3.53 20.63
CA GLY A 65 4.93 3.37 19.24
C GLY A 65 6.03 3.75 18.24
N ILE A 66 5.58 4.17 17.05
CA ILE A 66 6.47 4.53 15.95
C ILE A 66 6.75 6.04 15.94
N ALA A 67 5.78 6.87 16.34
CA ALA A 67 5.96 8.33 16.39
C ALA A 67 7.15 8.73 17.26
N SER A 68 7.36 8.08 18.42
CA SER A 68 8.48 8.40 19.32
C SER A 68 9.86 8.12 18.72
N ARG A 69 9.94 7.33 17.64
CA ARG A 69 11.22 6.98 17.00
C ARG A 69 11.75 8.11 16.12
N GLY A 70 10.86 8.87 15.46
CA GLY A 70 11.30 9.90 14.51
C GLY A 70 12.05 11.05 15.18
N THR A 71 11.74 11.38 16.43
CA THR A 71 12.47 12.40 17.21
C THR A 71 13.95 12.05 17.37
N GLY A 72 14.29 10.77 17.48
CA GLY A 72 15.68 10.28 17.54
C GLY A 72 16.49 10.57 16.27
N TYR A 73 15.84 10.81 15.13
CA TYR A 73 16.46 11.21 13.87
C TYR A 73 16.34 12.72 13.59
N GLY A 74 15.77 13.50 14.52
CA GLY A 74 15.49 14.92 14.29
C GLY A 74 14.37 15.17 13.27
N ILE A 75 13.48 14.20 13.08
CA ILE A 75 12.35 14.26 12.14
C ILE A 75 11.11 14.81 12.86
N ASP A 76 10.32 15.65 12.20
CA ASP A 76 9.02 16.05 12.75
C ASP A 76 8.09 14.84 12.82
N THR A 77 7.49 14.62 13.98
CA THR A 77 6.65 13.45 14.22
C THR A 77 5.30 13.83 14.76
N ILE A 78 4.27 13.10 14.33
CA ILE A 78 2.92 13.25 14.87
C ILE A 78 2.20 11.90 14.89
N ARG A 79 1.51 11.62 16.00
CA ARG A 79 0.54 10.52 16.09
C ARG A 79 -0.85 11.09 15.83
N VAL A 80 -1.65 10.39 15.04
CA VAL A 80 -3.00 10.78 14.66
C VAL A 80 -3.96 9.60 14.81
N ASP A 81 -5.21 9.92 15.12
CA ASP A 81 -6.32 8.97 15.00
C ASP A 81 -6.51 8.62 13.51
N GLY A 82 -6.13 7.41 13.13
CA GLY A 82 -6.20 6.90 11.77
C GLY A 82 -7.61 6.56 11.31
N ASN A 83 -8.59 6.51 12.23
CA ASN A 83 -10.00 6.30 11.92
C ASN A 83 -10.76 7.64 11.72
N ASP A 84 -10.09 8.78 11.94
CA ASP A 84 -10.61 10.10 11.60
C ASP A 84 -10.02 10.60 10.27
N ILE A 85 -10.82 10.55 9.21
CA ILE A 85 -10.41 11.01 7.87
C ILE A 85 -10.03 12.49 7.84
N TRP A 86 -10.65 13.33 8.66
CA TRP A 86 -10.37 14.76 8.70
C TRP A 86 -9.04 15.01 9.39
N ALA A 87 -8.77 14.30 10.49
CA ALA A 87 -7.48 14.37 11.18
C ALA A 87 -6.35 13.87 10.27
N VAL A 88 -6.51 12.71 9.64
CA VAL A 88 -5.51 12.16 8.69
C VAL A 88 -5.27 13.13 7.54
N ARG A 89 -6.34 13.71 6.96
CA ARG A 89 -6.22 14.68 5.86
C ARG A 89 -5.48 15.94 6.29
N GLU A 90 -5.81 16.53 7.43
CA GLU A 90 -5.19 17.76 7.89
C GLU A 90 -3.73 17.55 8.27
N VAL A 91 -3.42 16.47 8.98
CA VAL A 91 -2.04 16.12 9.34
C VAL A 91 -1.21 15.83 8.10
N THR A 92 -1.74 15.10 7.11
CA THR A 92 -1.03 14.82 5.85
C THR A 92 -0.80 16.10 5.05
N LYS A 93 -1.80 16.99 4.98
CA LYS A 93 -1.65 18.30 4.32
C LYS A 93 -0.55 19.13 4.99
N ARG A 94 -0.54 19.18 6.33
CA ARG A 94 0.48 19.90 7.08
C ARG A 94 1.87 19.28 6.93
N ALA A 95 1.96 17.95 6.95
CA ALA A 95 3.21 17.23 6.71
C ALA A 95 3.77 17.53 5.32
N ARG A 96 2.91 17.62 4.30
CA ARG A 96 3.34 18.03 2.94
C ARG A 96 3.89 19.45 2.91
N GLU A 97 3.24 20.40 3.59
CA GLU A 97 3.74 21.77 3.69
C GLU A 97 5.10 21.81 4.39
N LEU A 98 5.27 21.06 5.49
CA LEU A 98 6.55 20.97 6.20
C LEU A 98 7.62 20.32 5.33
N ALA A 99 7.29 19.24 4.62
CA ALA A 99 8.26 18.51 3.81
C ALA A 99 8.85 19.30 2.65
N LEU A 100 8.17 20.35 2.21
CA LEU A 100 8.64 21.26 1.18
C LEU A 100 9.43 22.46 1.72
N LYS A 101 9.54 22.63 3.05
CA LYS A 101 10.30 23.74 3.65
C LYS A 101 11.79 23.45 3.69
N ASP A 102 12.58 24.53 3.78
CA ASP A 102 14.01 24.51 4.10
C ASP A 102 14.86 23.60 3.18
N GLY A 103 14.43 23.40 1.93
CA GLY A 103 15.09 22.54 0.95
C GLY A 103 14.80 21.04 1.09
N GLY A 104 13.90 20.69 2.01
CA GLY A 104 13.30 19.38 2.25
C GLY A 104 13.36 18.98 3.73
N ARG A 105 12.23 18.53 4.31
CA ARG A 105 12.15 18.15 5.72
C ARG A 105 11.33 16.88 5.90
N PRO A 106 11.92 15.72 6.24
CA PRO A 106 11.11 14.52 6.41
C PRO A 106 10.10 14.71 7.55
N VAL A 107 8.94 14.06 7.42
CA VAL A 107 7.90 14.02 8.45
C VAL A 107 7.47 12.57 8.67
N LEU A 108 7.28 12.16 9.93
CA LEU A 108 6.75 10.86 10.30
C LEU A 108 5.35 11.01 10.91
N ILE A 109 4.37 10.36 10.30
CA ILE A 109 2.99 10.26 10.80
C ILE A 109 2.77 8.83 11.27
N GLU A 110 2.32 8.66 12.51
CA GLU A 110 1.78 7.40 13.00
C GLU A 110 0.25 7.49 13.07
N ALA A 111 -0.42 6.85 12.12
CA ALA A 111 -1.87 6.73 12.09
C ALA A 111 -2.29 5.48 12.87
N MET A 112 -2.91 5.69 14.04
CA MET A 112 -3.43 4.62 14.89
C MET A 112 -4.76 4.12 14.32
N SER A 113 -4.86 2.84 14.00
CA SER A 113 -6.07 2.21 13.49
C SER A 113 -6.14 0.76 13.96
N TYR A 114 -7.02 -0.05 13.37
CA TYR A 114 -7.18 -1.44 13.71
C TYR A 114 -7.45 -2.32 12.49
N ARG A 115 -6.75 -3.46 12.38
CA ARG A 115 -6.97 -4.43 11.30
C ARG A 115 -8.16 -5.33 11.64
N ILE A 116 -9.37 -4.91 11.26
CA ILE A 116 -10.62 -5.66 11.53
C ILE A 116 -10.57 -7.07 10.92
N SER A 117 -10.11 -7.19 9.67
CA SER A 117 -10.02 -8.47 8.96
C SER A 117 -8.79 -9.29 9.36
N HIS A 118 -8.71 -10.53 8.86
CA HIS A 118 -7.49 -11.34 8.91
C HIS A 118 -6.31 -10.64 8.20
N HIS A 119 -5.08 -11.10 8.42
CA HIS A 119 -3.90 -10.53 7.77
C HIS A 119 -3.97 -10.65 6.25
N SER A 120 -4.34 -11.83 5.76
CA SER A 120 -4.52 -12.17 4.35
C SER A 120 -5.52 -13.32 4.23
N THR A 121 -5.78 -13.80 3.01
CA THR A 121 -6.61 -14.99 2.75
C THR A 121 -5.99 -16.28 3.28
N SER A 122 -4.70 -16.28 3.60
CA SER A 122 -3.96 -17.43 4.11
C SER A 122 -3.80 -17.43 5.64
N ASP A 123 -4.44 -16.48 6.33
CA ASP A 123 -4.33 -16.28 7.77
C ASP A 123 -5.69 -16.43 8.47
N ASP A 124 -5.69 -17.13 9.62
CA ASP A 124 -6.81 -17.10 10.55
C ASP A 124 -6.45 -16.33 11.82
N SER A 125 -6.75 -15.03 11.78
CA SER A 125 -6.58 -14.16 12.94
C SER A 125 -7.28 -14.53 14.25
N PHE A 126 -8.28 -15.41 14.26
CA PHE A 126 -8.87 -15.87 15.52
C PHE A 126 -7.98 -16.86 16.27
N ALA A 127 -6.91 -17.35 15.65
CA ALA A 127 -5.89 -18.16 16.31
C ALA A 127 -5.07 -17.35 17.34
N TYR A 128 -5.01 -16.02 17.23
CA TYR A 128 -4.17 -15.17 18.08
C TYR A 128 -4.85 -13.87 18.55
N ARG A 129 -6.10 -13.59 18.14
CA ARG A 129 -6.88 -12.43 18.61
C ARG A 129 -8.23 -12.84 19.13
N ALA A 130 -8.68 -12.18 20.19
CA ALA A 130 -10.00 -12.42 20.75
C ALA A 130 -11.09 -11.83 19.84
N ARG A 131 -12.14 -12.60 19.54
CA ARG A 131 -13.30 -12.13 18.75
C ARG A 131 -13.93 -10.85 19.30
N VAL A 132 -13.99 -10.73 20.63
CA VAL A 132 -14.56 -9.57 21.32
C VAL A 132 -13.81 -8.27 21.00
N GLU A 133 -12.48 -8.34 20.89
CA GLU A 133 -11.63 -7.20 20.54
C GLU A 133 -11.99 -6.67 19.15
N VAL A 134 -12.08 -7.57 18.16
CA VAL A 134 -12.42 -7.22 16.78
C VAL A 134 -13.82 -6.60 16.67
N GLU A 135 -14.80 -7.17 17.36
CA GLU A 135 -16.17 -6.65 17.34
C GLU A 135 -16.30 -5.30 18.05
N ASP A 136 -15.55 -5.06 19.13
CA ASP A 136 -15.50 -3.76 19.78
C ASP A 136 -14.95 -2.67 18.84
N TRP A 137 -13.84 -2.93 18.14
CA TRP A 137 -13.31 -1.99 17.14
C TRP A 137 -14.28 -1.74 15.99
N LYS A 138 -14.87 -2.80 15.45
CA LYS A 138 -15.84 -2.73 14.35
C LYS A 138 -17.07 -1.90 14.71
N ARG A 139 -17.54 -1.97 15.95
CA ARG A 139 -18.74 -1.26 16.41
C ARG A 139 -18.45 0.16 16.88
N ARG A 140 -17.34 0.38 17.58
CA ARG A 140 -17.06 1.64 18.27
C ARG A 140 -16.31 2.64 17.40
N ASP A 141 -15.33 2.20 16.63
CA ASP A 141 -14.39 3.09 15.96
C ASP A 141 -14.14 2.69 14.50
N ASN A 142 -15.22 2.75 13.71
CA ASN A 142 -15.18 2.52 12.27
C ASN A 142 -15.14 3.86 11.51
N PRO A 143 -14.13 4.09 10.63
CA PRO A 143 -13.98 5.36 9.92
C PRO A 143 -15.15 5.70 9.00
N ILE A 144 -15.76 4.69 8.37
CA ILE A 144 -16.91 4.87 7.47
C ILE A 144 -18.14 5.29 8.27
N THR A 145 -18.43 4.59 9.37
CA THR A 145 -19.57 4.95 10.24
C THR A 145 -19.40 6.33 10.86
N ARG A 146 -18.18 6.67 11.29
CA ARG A 146 -17.86 7.99 11.86
C ARG A 146 -18.06 9.11 10.84
N LEU A 147 -17.53 8.96 9.63
CA LEU A 147 -17.72 9.92 8.55
C LEU A 147 -19.19 10.05 8.17
N ARG A 148 -19.90 8.92 8.04
CA ARG A 148 -21.33 8.91 7.70
C ARG A 148 -22.14 9.74 8.69
N LYS A 149 -21.98 9.51 9.99
CA LYS A 149 -22.68 10.29 11.04
C LYS A 149 -22.37 11.77 10.94
N TYR A 150 -21.10 12.14 10.70
CA TYR A 150 -20.73 13.54 10.48
C TYR A 150 -21.48 14.14 9.28
N LEU A 151 -21.53 13.44 8.15
CA LEU A 151 -22.20 13.94 6.94
C LEU A 151 -23.72 14.02 7.10
N GLU A 152 -24.36 13.05 7.76
CA GLU A 152 -25.79 13.05 8.08
C GLU A 152 -26.16 14.24 8.98
N ASN A 153 -25.37 14.49 10.03
CA ASN A 153 -25.57 15.63 10.92
C ASN A 153 -25.45 17.00 10.22
N ASN A 154 -24.75 17.06 9.09
CA ASN A 154 -24.62 18.27 8.27
C ASN A 154 -25.62 18.30 7.09
N GLY A 155 -26.55 17.35 7.00
CA GLY A 155 -27.51 17.25 5.89
C GLY A 155 -26.88 16.90 4.54
N LEU A 156 -25.63 16.44 4.53
CA LEU A 156 -24.87 16.12 3.32
C LEU A 156 -25.10 14.66 2.87
N TRP A 157 -25.54 13.79 3.78
CA TRP A 157 -25.77 12.37 3.54
C TRP A 157 -27.10 11.89 4.13
N ASN A 158 -27.66 10.83 3.56
CA ASN A 158 -28.89 10.17 4.01
C ASN A 158 -28.96 8.73 3.45
N ASP A 159 -29.99 7.97 3.84
CA ASP A 159 -30.17 6.58 3.42
C ASP A 159 -30.37 6.41 1.91
N GLU A 160 -31.03 7.37 1.25
CA GLU A 160 -31.24 7.34 -0.20
C GLU A 160 -29.90 7.45 -0.95
N LYS A 161 -29.06 8.43 -0.57
CA LYS A 161 -27.72 8.61 -1.11
C LYS A 161 -26.82 7.41 -0.84
N GLU A 162 -26.91 6.83 0.35
CA GLU A 162 -26.18 5.60 0.69
C GLU A 162 -26.58 4.44 -0.24
N ALA A 163 -27.89 4.19 -0.37
CA ALA A 163 -28.41 3.08 -1.17
C ALA A 163 -28.02 3.24 -2.65
N GLU A 164 -28.16 4.44 -3.19
CA GLU A 164 -27.78 4.73 -4.58
C GLU A 164 -26.26 4.60 -4.78
N THR A 165 -25.45 5.14 -3.88
CA THR A 165 -23.98 5.03 -3.95
C THR A 165 -23.54 3.56 -3.89
N ARG A 166 -24.11 2.75 -2.98
CA ARG A 166 -23.81 1.32 -2.88
C ARG A 166 -24.19 0.57 -4.15
N LYS A 167 -25.34 0.88 -4.74
CA LYS A 167 -25.79 0.27 -5.99
C LYS A 167 -24.84 0.60 -7.13
N GLN A 168 -24.45 1.87 -7.27
CA GLN A 168 -23.50 2.33 -8.28
C GLN A 168 -22.13 1.66 -8.12
N LEU A 169 -21.56 1.66 -6.92
CA LEU A 169 -20.27 1.04 -6.63
C LEU A 169 -20.30 -0.47 -6.86
N ARG A 170 -21.38 -1.16 -6.46
CA ARG A 170 -21.53 -2.60 -6.71
C ARG A 170 -21.61 -2.91 -8.21
N SER A 171 -22.35 -2.11 -8.97
CA SER A 171 -22.44 -2.26 -10.43
C SER A 171 -21.07 -2.06 -11.09
N ALA A 172 -20.37 -0.98 -10.71
CA ALA A 172 -19.03 -0.68 -11.22
C ALA A 172 -18.02 -1.80 -10.87
N PHE A 173 -18.06 -2.32 -9.64
CA PHE A 173 -17.22 -3.43 -9.20
C PHE A 173 -17.48 -4.70 -10.01
N LEU A 174 -18.75 -5.12 -10.16
CA LEU A 174 -19.10 -6.33 -10.90
C LEU A 174 -18.71 -6.22 -12.38
N LYS A 175 -18.85 -5.02 -12.96
CA LYS A 175 -18.38 -4.75 -14.32
C LYS A 175 -16.86 -4.89 -14.41
N ALA A 176 -16.10 -4.23 -13.53
CA ALA A 176 -14.65 -4.30 -13.53
C ALA A 176 -14.14 -5.74 -13.31
N PHE A 177 -14.78 -6.49 -12.41
CA PHE A 177 -14.48 -7.89 -12.16
C PHE A 177 -14.74 -8.76 -13.41
N SER A 178 -15.91 -8.64 -14.03
CA SER A 178 -16.23 -9.39 -15.25
C SER A 178 -15.36 -9.01 -16.44
N ASP A 179 -14.97 -7.73 -16.55
CA ASP A 179 -14.06 -7.26 -17.59
C ASP A 179 -12.66 -7.86 -17.35
N ALA A 180 -12.18 -7.92 -16.10
CA ALA A 180 -10.91 -8.54 -15.73
C ALA A 180 -10.87 -10.06 -15.98
N GLU A 181 -11.95 -10.81 -15.66
CA GLU A 181 -12.01 -12.26 -15.90
C GLU A 181 -11.94 -12.64 -17.40
N LYS A 182 -12.29 -11.71 -18.30
CA LYS A 182 -12.22 -11.93 -19.75
C LYS A 182 -10.83 -11.63 -20.32
N VAL A 183 -9.99 -10.93 -19.56
CA VAL A 183 -8.62 -10.63 -20.00
C VAL A 183 -7.84 -11.95 -19.99
N LYS A 184 -7.21 -12.25 -21.12
CA LYS A 184 -6.31 -13.40 -21.20
C LYS A 184 -5.13 -13.22 -20.25
N LYS A 185 -4.53 -14.32 -19.81
CA LYS A 185 -3.27 -14.28 -19.07
C LYS A 185 -2.21 -13.56 -19.93
N PRO A 186 -1.26 -12.84 -19.30
CA PRO A 186 -0.17 -12.19 -20.02
C PRO A 186 0.54 -13.16 -20.96
N SER A 187 1.20 -12.65 -22.00
CA SER A 187 1.94 -13.51 -22.92
C SER A 187 3.01 -14.34 -22.19
N LEU A 188 3.34 -15.52 -22.73
CA LEU A 188 4.42 -16.35 -22.14
C LEU A 188 5.77 -15.63 -22.17
N ARG A 189 5.98 -14.75 -23.15
CA ARG A 189 7.14 -13.89 -23.29
C ARG A 189 7.33 -12.91 -22.14
N SER A 190 6.25 -12.48 -21.48
CA SER A 190 6.33 -11.56 -20.34
C SER A 190 7.09 -12.13 -19.13
N MET A 191 7.33 -13.45 -19.08
CA MET A 191 8.21 -14.07 -18.08
C MET A 191 9.69 -13.69 -18.26
N PHE A 192 10.08 -13.29 -19.47
CA PHE A 192 11.46 -13.03 -19.87
C PHE A 192 11.76 -11.53 -20.05
N GLU A 193 10.71 -10.73 -20.18
CA GLU A 193 10.79 -9.27 -20.28
C GLU A 193 10.90 -8.62 -18.90
N ASP A 194 11.29 -7.35 -18.86
CA ASP A 194 11.47 -6.55 -17.64
C ASP A 194 12.52 -7.05 -16.63
N ILE A 195 13.30 -8.09 -16.99
CA ILE A 195 14.49 -8.53 -16.22
C ILE A 195 15.64 -7.53 -16.40
N TYR A 196 15.86 -7.10 -17.65
CA TYR A 196 16.80 -6.06 -18.06
C TYR A 196 16.10 -5.13 -19.06
N GLU A 197 16.71 -3.97 -19.36
CA GLU A 197 16.20 -3.05 -20.40
C GLU A 197 16.08 -3.74 -21.75
N ASP A 198 17.11 -4.51 -22.12
CA ASP A 198 17.14 -5.32 -23.33
C ASP A 198 17.25 -6.82 -22.99
N LEU A 199 16.57 -7.65 -23.79
CA LEU A 199 16.72 -9.11 -23.68
C LEU A 199 18.14 -9.54 -24.05
N THR A 200 18.82 -10.15 -23.08
CA THR A 200 20.16 -10.68 -23.28
C THR A 200 20.14 -11.93 -24.19
N PRO A 201 21.27 -12.28 -24.83
CA PRO A 201 21.35 -13.48 -25.66
C PRO A 201 20.95 -14.77 -24.91
N GLU A 202 21.28 -14.88 -23.62
CA GLU A 202 20.96 -16.03 -22.78
C GLU A 202 19.46 -16.13 -22.53
N ILE A 203 18.80 -15.00 -22.25
CA ILE A 203 17.35 -14.95 -22.06
C ILE A 203 16.62 -15.33 -23.35
N ARG A 204 17.07 -14.83 -24.50
CA ARG A 204 16.52 -15.23 -25.81
C ARG A 204 16.72 -16.73 -26.08
N ALA A 205 17.85 -17.29 -25.70
CA ALA A 205 18.09 -18.73 -25.80
C ALA A 205 17.11 -19.53 -24.93
N GLN A 206 16.85 -19.10 -23.69
CA GLN A 206 15.87 -19.72 -22.79
C GLN A 206 14.44 -19.59 -23.31
N MET A 207 14.07 -18.46 -23.90
CA MET A 207 12.77 -18.26 -24.57
C MET A 207 12.57 -19.27 -25.70
N LYS A 208 13.60 -19.43 -26.54
CA LYS A 208 13.59 -20.39 -27.64
C LYS A 208 13.51 -21.83 -27.13
N GLU A 209 14.20 -22.14 -26.03
CA GLU A 209 14.11 -23.45 -25.37
C GLU A 209 12.68 -23.74 -24.89
N LEU A 210 12.05 -22.80 -24.19
CA LEU A 210 10.65 -22.95 -23.76
C LEU A 210 9.72 -23.16 -24.95
N LYS A 211 9.88 -22.40 -26.04
CA LYS A 211 9.09 -22.62 -27.26
C LYS A 211 9.26 -24.05 -27.77
N GLY A 212 10.50 -24.54 -27.83
CA GLY A 212 10.80 -25.92 -28.23
C GLY A 212 10.18 -26.99 -27.32
N ILE A 213 10.05 -26.73 -26.02
CA ILE A 213 9.35 -27.62 -25.06
C ILE A 213 7.85 -27.63 -25.37
N LEU A 214 7.22 -26.47 -25.53
CA LEU A 214 5.78 -26.35 -25.82
C LEU A 214 5.40 -27.00 -27.16
N GLU A 215 6.30 -26.97 -28.14
CA GLU A 215 6.11 -27.66 -29.43
C GLU A 215 6.27 -29.17 -29.32
N ARG A 216 7.16 -29.65 -28.44
CA ARG A 216 7.41 -31.09 -28.25
C ARG A 216 6.33 -31.75 -27.40
N TYR A 217 5.77 -31.02 -26.44
CA TYR A 217 4.80 -31.53 -25.46
C TYR A 217 3.52 -30.67 -25.42
N PRO A 218 2.76 -30.55 -26.53
CA PRO A 218 1.61 -29.64 -26.61
C PRO A 218 0.46 -30.04 -25.68
N GLU A 219 0.33 -31.32 -25.33
CA GLU A 219 -0.75 -31.83 -24.47
C GLU A 219 -0.45 -31.67 -22.96
N GLU A 220 0.80 -31.38 -22.60
CA GLU A 220 1.22 -31.24 -21.20
C GLU A 220 0.98 -29.82 -20.65
N TYR A 221 0.73 -28.84 -21.53
CA TYR A 221 0.59 -27.42 -21.16
C TYR A 221 -0.61 -26.78 -21.85
N ASP A 222 -1.61 -26.37 -21.06
CA ASP A 222 -2.69 -25.51 -21.56
C ASP A 222 -2.25 -24.04 -21.61
N ILE A 223 -1.94 -23.58 -22.82
CA ILE A 223 -1.52 -22.20 -23.10
C ILE A 223 -2.62 -21.39 -23.79
N THR A 224 -3.84 -21.91 -23.90
CA THR A 224 -4.94 -21.25 -24.64
C THR A 224 -5.41 -19.95 -24.00
N GLU A 225 -5.28 -19.89 -22.67
CA GLU A 225 -5.62 -18.72 -21.85
C GLU A 225 -4.58 -17.59 -21.95
N PHE A 226 -3.39 -17.83 -22.53
CA PHE A 226 -2.32 -16.84 -22.63
C PHE A 226 -2.41 -16.06 -23.95
N GLU A 227 -2.11 -14.76 -23.89
CA GLU A 227 -2.04 -13.92 -25.09
C GLU A 227 -0.93 -14.40 -26.04
N GLY A 228 -1.25 -14.56 -27.33
CA GLY A 228 -0.30 -15.03 -28.36
C GLY A 228 0.15 -16.50 -28.23
N GLY A 229 -0.23 -17.21 -27.16
CA GLY A 229 0.18 -18.60 -26.92
C GLY A 229 1.70 -18.78 -27.06
N LYS A 230 2.12 -19.87 -27.68
CA LYS A 230 3.55 -20.17 -27.91
C LYS A 230 4.21 -19.21 -28.90
N GLU A 231 3.45 -18.60 -29.82
CA GLU A 231 4.00 -17.66 -30.81
C GLU A 231 4.38 -16.32 -30.16
N SER A 232 3.90 -16.05 -28.94
CA SER A 232 4.42 -14.92 -28.16
C SER A 232 5.92 -15.02 -27.89
N LEU A 233 6.50 -16.22 -27.93
CA LEU A 233 7.92 -16.47 -27.69
C LEU A 233 8.79 -16.21 -28.94
N ASP A 234 8.22 -15.75 -30.04
CA ASP A 234 8.99 -15.36 -31.22
C ASP A 234 9.74 -14.04 -30.99
N GLY A 235 11.04 -14.05 -31.32
CA GLY A 235 11.96 -12.90 -31.18
C GLY A 235 13.06 -13.13 -30.17
#